data_AF-A0A1B6GJS9-F1
#
_entry.id   AF-A0A1B6GJS9-F1
#
_cell.length_a   1.000
_cell.length_b   1.000
_cell.length_c   1.000
_cell.angle_alpha   90.00
_cell.angle_beta   90.00
_cell.angle_gamma   90.00
#
_symmetry.space_group_name_H-M   'P 1'
#
loop_
_entity.id
_entity.type
_entity.pdbx_description
1 polymer ?
#
loop_
_entity_poly.entity_id
_entity_poly.type
_entity_poly.pdbx_seq_one_letter_code
_entity_poly.pdbx_strand_id
1 'polypeptide(L)'
;MRNMLSLYCFRHILILIFLKSWSESLNNFNVFTNEALDYLESRYGPYPEKLRLDMLNKAKEMFYFGYDNYLEHAFPLDELNPIFCKGRGPDHDNPSNININDILGDYCLTLIDALDTLAVMGNVSRFQEAVARVVRFVDFDKDNVVQVFEVNIRIIGALLSTHLLIKDESEPFGKLAPDWYEDQLLYLAHDLAARLMPAFENSPTGIPLPRVNLRHGVPAKPLSTETCPAGAGSLLLELGILSRLLNDPVYEGYARRANKVLWNSRAKNTGLLGNSIDVLSGKWIGRLSGLGAGLDSYYEYLLKSYIMFGETEDYFMFSDIYKSIYKHMRQG
;
A
#
# COMPACT_ATOMS: atom_id res chain seq x y z
N MET A 1 63.61 -11.92 5.47
CA MET A 1 62.28 -11.46 5.01
C MET A 1 61.25 -12.22 5.85
N ARG A 2 60.99 -11.90 7.12
CA ARG A 2 60.36 -10.69 7.69
C ARG A 2 58.99 -10.39 7.05
N ASN A 3 57.96 -10.67 7.85
CA ASN A 3 56.64 -10.04 7.96
C ASN A 3 55.68 -10.12 6.76
N MET A 4 54.75 -11.07 6.81
CA MET A 4 53.40 -10.87 6.24
C MET A 4 52.30 -11.71 6.94
N LEU A 5 52.41 -11.89 8.26
CA LEU A 5 51.34 -12.35 9.14
C LEU A 5 50.98 -11.20 10.10
N SER A 6 50.39 -10.12 9.57
CA SER A 6 49.69 -9.09 10.34
C SER A 6 49.03 -8.11 9.38
N LEU A 7 47.90 -8.47 8.77
CA LEU A 7 47.04 -7.48 8.09
C LEU A 7 45.58 -7.91 7.88
N TYR A 8 45.15 -9.07 8.40
CA TYR A 8 43.75 -9.50 8.34
C TYR A 8 42.97 -9.37 9.66
N CYS A 9 43.64 -9.13 10.80
CA CYS A 9 42.95 -8.84 12.08
C CYS A 9 42.66 -7.34 12.33
N PHE A 10 43.21 -6.42 11.52
CA PHE A 10 43.00 -4.98 11.72
C PHE A 10 41.80 -4.40 10.94
N ARG A 11 41.21 -5.16 10.01
CA ARG A 11 40.04 -4.71 9.23
C ARG A 11 38.69 -4.95 9.92
N HIS A 12 38.61 -5.83 10.92
CA HIS A 12 37.39 -6.05 11.70
C HIS A 12 37.28 -5.16 12.95
N ILE A 13 38.41 -4.68 13.49
CA ILE A 13 38.38 -3.77 14.66
C ILE A 13 38.05 -2.32 14.23
N LEU A 14 38.46 -1.88 13.04
CA LEU A 14 38.09 -0.56 12.51
C LEU A 14 36.62 -0.46 12.08
N ILE A 15 36.00 -1.55 11.65
CA ILE A 15 34.55 -1.60 11.36
C ILE A 15 33.75 -1.59 12.67
N LEU A 16 34.25 -2.25 13.73
CA LEU A 16 33.61 -2.21 15.05
C LEU A 16 33.77 -0.86 15.76
N ILE A 17 34.88 -0.13 15.56
CA ILE A 17 35.05 1.24 16.09
C ILE A 17 34.22 2.24 15.28
N PHE A 18 34.09 2.07 13.95
CA PHE A 18 33.14 2.85 13.16
C PHE A 18 31.68 2.55 13.53
N LEU A 19 31.30 1.29 13.77
CA LEU A 19 29.94 0.95 14.21
C LEU A 19 29.64 1.42 15.64
N LYS A 20 30.63 1.47 16.53
CA LYS A 20 30.45 2.03 17.88
C LYS A 20 30.32 3.55 17.85
N SER A 21 31.17 4.23 17.07
CA SER A 21 31.09 5.69 16.85
C SER A 21 29.86 6.10 16.04
N TRP A 22 29.33 5.23 15.18
CA TRP A 22 28.08 5.47 14.45
C TRP A 22 26.84 5.17 15.31
N SER A 23 26.92 4.22 16.26
CA SER A 23 25.86 4.02 17.27
C SER A 23 25.77 5.18 18.27
N GLU A 24 26.89 5.86 18.57
CA GLU A 24 26.89 7.09 19.38
C GLU A 24 26.32 8.29 18.60
N SER A 25 26.40 8.29 17.27
CA SER A 25 25.83 9.32 16.40
C SER A 25 24.33 9.13 16.12
N LEU A 26 23.75 7.95 16.35
CA LEU A 26 22.31 7.68 16.21
C LEU A 26 21.49 8.15 17.42
N ASN A 27 22.14 8.41 18.56
CA ASN A 27 21.47 9.02 19.71
C ASN A 27 21.14 10.51 19.54
N ASN A 28 21.66 11.17 18.48
CA ASN A 28 21.37 12.58 18.20
C ASN A 28 20.18 12.79 17.24
N PHE A 29 19.51 11.72 16.80
CA PHE A 29 18.23 11.78 16.09
C PHE A 29 17.20 10.85 16.75
N ASN A 30 17.21 10.81 18.07
CA ASN A 30 16.07 10.31 18.80
C ASN A 30 15.16 11.50 19.12
N VAL A 31 14.08 11.66 18.35
CA VAL A 31 13.09 12.75 18.52
C VAL A 31 12.34 12.63 19.87
N PHE A 32 12.65 11.60 20.67
CA PHE A 32 11.96 11.25 21.91
C PHE A 32 12.89 11.19 23.15
N THR A 33 14.03 11.88 23.19
CA THR A 33 14.87 11.91 24.41
C THR A 33 14.48 12.99 25.41
N ASN A 34 14.34 12.52 26.65
CA ASN A 34 14.08 13.20 27.91
C ASN A 34 15.05 14.37 28.22
N GLU A 35 14.57 15.61 28.09
CA GLU A 35 15.04 16.76 28.88
C GLU A 35 13.81 17.51 29.42
N ALA A 36 13.93 17.99 30.67
CA ALA A 36 12.90 18.55 31.56
C ALA A 36 11.55 18.95 30.92
N LEU A 37 10.47 18.26 31.36
CA LEU A 37 9.06 18.46 31.03
C LEU A 37 8.68 19.94 30.79
N ASP A 38 8.69 20.33 29.52
CA ASP A 38 8.31 21.67 29.08
C ASP A 38 6.78 21.74 28.87
N TYR A 39 6.20 22.95 28.87
CA TYR A 39 4.76 23.19 28.67
C TYR A 39 4.18 22.43 27.46
N LEU A 40 4.97 22.27 26.39
CA LEU A 40 4.59 21.54 25.18
C LEU A 40 4.48 20.03 25.42
N GLU A 41 5.28 19.43 26.30
CA GLU A 41 5.16 18.01 26.65
C GLU A 41 3.98 17.76 27.61
N SER A 42 3.59 18.74 28.43
CA SER A 42 2.31 18.65 29.16
C SER A 42 1.08 18.67 28.25
N ARG A 43 1.20 19.30 27.07
CA ARG A 43 0.10 19.49 26.11
C ARG A 43 0.09 18.46 24.97
N TYR A 44 1.27 17.97 24.58
CA TYR A 44 1.51 17.10 23.42
C TYR A 44 2.44 15.92 23.75
N GLY A 45 2.85 15.76 25.01
CA GLY A 45 3.67 14.64 25.43
C GLY A 45 2.89 13.33 25.45
N PRO A 46 3.60 12.21 25.65
CA PRO A 46 2.99 10.89 25.61
C PRO A 46 1.89 10.78 26.67
N TYR A 47 0.77 10.15 26.30
CA TYR A 47 -0.29 9.84 27.26
C TYR A 47 0.30 9.10 28.47
N PRO A 48 -0.15 9.40 29.70
CA PRO A 48 0.16 8.56 30.85
C PRO A 48 -0.07 7.09 30.52
N GLU A 49 0.82 6.20 30.93
CA GLU A 49 0.80 4.79 30.49
C GLU A 49 -0.57 4.12 30.70
N LYS A 50 -1.23 4.43 31.82
CA LYS A 50 -2.60 3.98 32.10
C LYS A 50 -3.59 4.46 31.02
N LEU A 51 -3.55 5.74 30.67
CA LEU A 51 -4.43 6.31 29.64
C LEU A 51 -4.10 5.71 28.26
N ARG A 52 -2.81 5.50 27.95
CA ARG A 52 -2.39 4.82 26.72
C ARG A 52 -2.99 3.42 26.61
N LEU A 53 -2.92 2.63 27.68
CA LEU A 53 -3.50 1.28 27.75
C LEU A 53 -5.03 1.30 27.68
N ASP A 54 -5.68 2.25 28.35
CA ASP A 54 -7.13 2.42 28.28
C ASP A 54 -7.59 2.77 26.85
N MET A 55 -6.86 3.66 26.16
CA MET A 55 -7.16 4.01 24.76
C MET A 55 -6.88 2.85 23.80
N LEU A 56 -5.82 2.08 24.05
CA LEU A 56 -5.51 0.86 23.27
C LEU A 56 -6.66 -0.16 23.39
N ASN A 57 -7.18 -0.39 24.60
CA ASN A 57 -8.31 -1.31 24.80
C ASN A 57 -9.58 -0.79 24.12
N LYS A 58 -9.88 0.51 24.21
CA LYS A 58 -11.03 1.10 23.50
C LYS A 58 -10.91 0.97 21.98
N ALA A 59 -9.72 1.16 21.42
CA ALA A 59 -9.50 0.96 19.99
C ALA A 59 -9.76 -0.49 19.56
N LYS A 60 -9.33 -1.47 20.38
CA LYS A 60 -9.64 -2.89 20.16
C LYS A 60 -11.15 -3.16 20.21
N GLU A 61 -11.84 -2.64 21.22
CA GLU A 61 -13.29 -2.79 21.36
C GLU A 61 -14.04 -2.21 20.16
N MET A 62 -13.65 -1.02 19.69
CA MET A 62 -14.25 -0.38 18.51
C MET A 62 -14.01 -1.18 17.23
N PHE A 63 -12.81 -1.74 17.06
CA PHE A 63 -12.50 -2.58 15.91
C PHE A 63 -13.37 -3.84 15.90
N TYR A 64 -13.42 -4.59 17.00
CA TYR A 64 -14.23 -5.80 17.08
C TYR A 64 -15.73 -5.50 16.98
N PHE A 65 -16.20 -4.37 17.51
CA PHE A 65 -17.58 -3.92 17.30
C PHE A 65 -17.89 -3.78 15.81
N GLY A 66 -17.04 -3.08 15.04
CA GLY A 66 -17.23 -2.93 13.59
C GLY A 66 -17.12 -4.24 12.83
N TYR A 67 -16.07 -5.02 13.10
CA TYR A 67 -15.80 -6.29 12.43
C TYR A 67 -16.89 -7.35 12.69
N ASP A 68 -17.35 -7.48 13.94
CA ASP A 68 -18.39 -8.47 14.29
C ASP A 68 -19.74 -8.10 13.65
N ASN A 69 -20.09 -6.81 13.59
CA ASN A 69 -21.29 -6.35 12.89
C ASN A 69 -21.19 -6.53 11.37
N TYR A 70 -19.99 -6.39 10.78
CA TYR A 70 -19.77 -6.74 9.38
C TYR A 70 -20.03 -8.23 9.13
N LEU A 71 -19.47 -9.11 9.97
CA LEU A 71 -19.68 -10.55 9.86
C LEU A 71 -21.15 -10.96 10.05
N GLU A 72 -21.89 -10.27 10.92
CA GLU A 72 -23.29 -10.56 11.20
C GLU A 72 -24.24 -10.06 10.10
N HIS A 73 -24.03 -8.85 9.59
CA HIS A 73 -25.03 -8.15 8.78
C HIS A 73 -24.64 -7.96 7.31
N ALA A 74 -23.37 -8.13 6.97
CA ALA A 74 -22.84 -7.78 5.66
C ALA A 74 -22.19 -8.95 4.95
N PHE A 75 -21.45 -9.81 5.66
CA PHE A 75 -20.77 -10.95 5.05
C PHE A 75 -21.75 -11.85 4.28
N PRO A 76 -21.45 -12.24 3.02
CA PRO A 76 -20.17 -12.11 2.30
C PRO A 76 -20.04 -10.87 1.37
N LEU A 77 -20.90 -9.86 1.51
CA LEU A 77 -20.80 -8.65 0.70
C LEU A 77 -19.56 -7.82 1.08
N ASP A 78 -19.22 -6.85 0.24
CA ASP A 78 -17.97 -6.09 0.34
C ASP A 78 -17.94 -5.16 1.55
N GLU A 79 -19.02 -4.42 1.80
CA GLU A 79 -19.11 -3.45 2.90
C GLU A 79 -20.38 -3.62 3.73
N LEU A 80 -20.31 -3.18 4.99
CA LEU A 80 -21.49 -2.97 5.83
C LEU A 80 -22.05 -1.55 5.60
N ASN A 81 -23.35 -1.45 5.39
CA ASN A 81 -24.08 -0.21 5.62
C ASN A 81 -24.61 -0.21 7.07
N PRO A 82 -23.95 0.50 8.01
CA PRO A 82 -24.25 0.38 9.44
C PRO A 82 -25.56 1.07 9.85
N ILE A 83 -26.09 2.00 9.04
CA ILE A 83 -27.37 2.68 9.32
C ILE A 83 -28.53 1.70 9.12
N PHE A 84 -28.43 0.84 8.10
CA PHE A 84 -29.49 -0.09 7.70
C PHE A 84 -29.19 -1.55 8.07
N CYS A 85 -28.08 -1.83 8.74
CA CYS A 85 -27.60 -3.17 9.08
C CYS A 85 -27.70 -4.16 7.90
N LYS A 86 -27.19 -3.75 6.73
CA LYS A 86 -27.20 -4.58 5.52
C LYS A 86 -25.89 -4.49 4.79
N GLY A 87 -25.49 -5.58 4.13
CA GLY A 87 -24.34 -5.55 3.25
C GLY A 87 -24.57 -4.77 1.96
N ARG A 88 -23.46 -4.38 1.35
CA ARG A 88 -23.38 -3.63 0.10
C ARG A 88 -22.30 -4.25 -0.78
N GLY A 89 -22.63 -4.42 -2.05
CA GLY A 89 -21.71 -4.85 -3.11
C GLY A 89 -21.82 -3.91 -4.32
N PRO A 90 -21.28 -4.31 -5.48
CA PRO A 90 -21.42 -3.58 -6.73
C PRO A 90 -22.89 -3.29 -7.08
N ASP A 91 -23.10 -2.16 -7.74
CA ASP A 91 -24.37 -1.79 -8.36
C ASP A 91 -24.54 -2.56 -9.68
N HIS A 92 -25.16 -3.74 -9.58
CA HIS A 92 -25.45 -4.60 -10.73
C HIS A 92 -26.48 -3.99 -11.69
N ASP A 93 -27.37 -3.14 -11.20
CA ASP A 93 -28.40 -2.48 -12.02
C ASP A 93 -27.79 -1.34 -12.86
N ASN A 94 -26.69 -0.75 -12.38
CA ASN A 94 -25.94 0.27 -13.09
C ASN A 94 -24.42 0.00 -13.06
N PRO A 95 -23.90 -0.81 -14.00
CA PRO A 95 -22.46 -1.09 -14.10
C PRO A 95 -21.57 0.15 -14.30
N SER A 96 -22.15 1.27 -14.75
CA SER A 96 -21.43 2.55 -14.93
C SER A 96 -21.35 3.39 -13.65
N ASN A 97 -21.87 2.90 -12.51
CA ASN A 97 -21.85 3.60 -11.24
C ASN A 97 -20.47 3.53 -10.58
N ILE A 98 -19.54 4.32 -11.10
CA ILE A 98 -18.13 4.35 -10.66
C ILE A 98 -17.98 4.66 -9.16
N ASN A 99 -18.89 5.45 -8.57
CA ASN A 99 -18.82 5.79 -7.14
C ASN A 99 -19.07 4.59 -6.21
N ILE A 100 -19.60 3.49 -6.75
CA ILE A 100 -19.86 2.24 -6.04
C ILE A 100 -18.90 1.17 -6.54
N ASN A 101 -18.86 0.97 -7.86
CA ASN A 101 -18.24 -0.20 -8.48
C ASN A 101 -16.71 -0.11 -8.52
N ASP A 102 -16.12 1.08 -8.33
CA ASP A 102 -14.67 1.24 -8.34
C ASP A 102 -13.97 0.37 -7.29
N ILE A 103 -14.63 0.13 -6.15
CA ILE A 103 -14.07 -0.65 -5.04
C ILE A 103 -14.95 -1.82 -4.57
N LEU A 104 -16.20 -1.91 -5.01
CA LEU A 104 -17.07 -3.05 -4.69
C LEU A 104 -17.13 -3.99 -5.90
N GLY A 105 -16.68 -5.22 -5.71
CA GLY A 105 -16.49 -6.20 -6.78
C GLY A 105 -16.91 -7.63 -6.43
N ASP A 106 -17.70 -7.83 -5.37
CA ASP A 106 -18.17 -9.13 -4.87
C ASP A 106 -17.05 -10.07 -4.40
N TYR A 107 -16.11 -9.55 -3.63
CA TYR A 107 -14.93 -10.30 -3.16
C TYR A 107 -14.71 -10.20 -1.65
N CYS A 108 -15.76 -9.88 -0.88
CA CYS A 108 -15.68 -9.74 0.58
C CYS A 108 -14.67 -8.66 1.01
N LEU A 109 -14.70 -7.47 0.39
CA LEU A 109 -13.71 -6.40 0.60
C LEU A 109 -13.30 -6.21 2.07
N THR A 110 -14.26 -5.92 2.95
CA THR A 110 -13.99 -5.63 4.38
C THR A 110 -13.35 -6.82 5.09
N LEU A 111 -13.69 -8.06 4.71
CA LEU A 111 -13.05 -9.24 5.28
C LEU A 111 -11.55 -9.28 4.93
N ILE A 112 -11.20 -8.99 3.68
CA ILE A 112 -9.80 -8.98 3.23
C ILE A 112 -9.03 -7.81 3.85
N ASP A 113 -9.59 -6.60 3.75
CA ASP A 113 -8.98 -5.34 4.21
C ASP A 113 -8.73 -5.31 5.74
N ALA A 114 -9.44 -6.16 6.50
CA ALA A 114 -9.30 -6.27 7.95
C ALA A 114 -8.25 -7.31 8.42
N LEU A 115 -7.68 -8.13 7.52
CA LEU A 115 -6.85 -9.28 7.90
C LEU A 115 -5.58 -8.89 8.68
N ASP A 116 -4.81 -7.93 8.18
CA ASP A 116 -3.57 -7.51 8.85
C ASP A 116 -3.85 -6.78 10.17
N THR A 117 -4.95 -6.03 10.23
CA THR A 117 -5.42 -5.40 11.46
C THR A 117 -5.81 -6.47 12.49
N LEU A 118 -6.50 -7.54 12.10
CA LEU A 118 -6.80 -8.68 12.99
C LEU A 118 -5.54 -9.31 13.57
N ALA A 119 -4.47 -9.43 12.77
CA ALA A 119 -3.18 -9.91 13.26
C ALA A 119 -2.62 -8.95 14.33
N VAL A 120 -2.59 -7.65 14.06
CA VAL A 120 -2.10 -6.62 14.99
C VAL A 120 -2.92 -6.55 16.29
N MET A 121 -4.23 -6.82 16.23
CA MET A 121 -5.08 -6.85 17.43
C MET A 121 -4.72 -7.99 18.39
N GLY A 122 -4.02 -9.02 17.89
CA GLY A 122 -3.39 -10.08 18.69
C GLY A 122 -4.29 -11.25 19.05
N ASN A 123 -5.47 -11.38 18.42
CA ASN A 123 -6.33 -12.55 18.61
C ASN A 123 -6.07 -13.57 17.48
N VAL A 124 -5.08 -14.43 17.70
CA VAL A 124 -4.64 -15.45 16.74
C VAL A 124 -5.79 -16.33 16.25
N SER A 125 -6.70 -16.76 17.14
CA SER A 125 -7.81 -17.63 16.75
C SER A 125 -8.79 -16.92 15.81
N ARG A 126 -9.16 -15.67 16.11
CA ARG A 126 -10.02 -14.86 15.23
C ARG A 126 -9.35 -14.57 13.89
N PHE A 127 -8.05 -14.28 13.90
CA PHE A 127 -7.26 -14.08 12.69
C PHE A 127 -7.26 -15.32 11.79
N GLN A 128 -6.95 -16.50 12.34
CA GLN A 128 -6.92 -17.76 11.58
C GLN A 128 -8.29 -18.11 11.00
N GLU A 129 -9.37 -17.82 11.73
CA GLU A 129 -10.74 -17.98 11.21
C GLU A 129 -11.01 -17.04 10.03
N ALA A 130 -10.57 -15.78 10.11
CA ALA A 130 -10.71 -14.81 9.01
C ALA A 130 -9.93 -15.26 7.76
N VAL A 131 -8.70 -15.73 7.92
CA VAL A 131 -7.89 -16.30 6.82
C VAL A 131 -8.61 -17.51 6.20
N ALA A 132 -9.18 -18.41 7.01
CA ALA A 132 -9.97 -19.54 6.52
C ALA A 132 -11.19 -19.10 5.71
N ARG A 133 -11.88 -18.03 6.14
CA ARG A 133 -13.02 -17.45 5.41
C ARG A 133 -12.56 -16.85 4.09
N VAL A 134 -11.46 -16.09 4.06
CA VAL A 134 -10.93 -15.52 2.82
C VAL A 134 -10.61 -16.62 1.80
N VAL A 135 -9.85 -17.64 2.21
CA VAL A 135 -9.49 -18.77 1.34
C VAL A 135 -10.71 -19.53 0.83
N ARG A 136 -11.80 -19.57 1.59
CA ARG A 136 -13.02 -20.30 1.22
C ARG A 136 -13.99 -19.52 0.33
N PHE A 137 -14.12 -18.20 0.55
CA PHE A 137 -15.21 -17.41 -0.03
C PHE A 137 -14.76 -16.40 -1.08
N VAL A 138 -13.47 -16.03 -1.11
CA VAL A 138 -12.96 -15.04 -2.06
C VAL A 138 -12.66 -15.70 -3.40
N ASP A 139 -13.13 -15.04 -4.46
CA ASP A 139 -12.92 -15.42 -5.86
C ASP A 139 -12.92 -14.14 -6.71
N PHE A 140 -11.94 -13.99 -7.59
CA PHE A 140 -11.81 -12.81 -8.44
C PHE A 140 -12.30 -13.04 -9.88
N ASP A 141 -12.81 -14.23 -10.22
CA ASP A 141 -13.49 -14.45 -11.50
C ASP A 141 -14.90 -13.85 -11.53
N LYS A 142 -14.97 -12.52 -11.51
CA LYS A 142 -16.21 -11.73 -11.47
C LYS A 142 -16.38 -10.89 -12.73
N ASP A 143 -17.61 -10.80 -13.21
CA ASP A 143 -17.99 -9.85 -14.28
C ASP A 143 -18.28 -8.47 -13.69
N ASN A 144 -17.29 -7.93 -12.97
CA ASN A 144 -17.37 -6.64 -12.30
C ASN A 144 -16.22 -5.75 -12.81
N VAL A 145 -16.52 -4.48 -13.10
CA VAL A 145 -15.53 -3.48 -13.45
C VAL A 145 -15.08 -2.77 -12.18
N VAL A 146 -13.79 -2.82 -11.90
CA VAL A 146 -13.17 -2.25 -10.71
C VAL A 146 -12.10 -1.23 -11.07
N GLN A 147 -11.73 -0.38 -10.11
CA GLN A 147 -10.63 0.56 -10.25
C GLN A 147 -9.31 -0.09 -9.85
N VAL A 148 -8.32 -0.04 -10.75
CA VAL A 148 -7.00 -0.67 -10.56
C VAL A 148 -6.31 -0.18 -9.30
N PHE A 149 -6.40 1.12 -9.04
CA PHE A 149 -5.83 1.76 -7.85
C PHE A 149 -6.40 1.21 -6.54
N GLU A 150 -7.72 1.25 -6.37
CA GLU A 150 -8.40 0.86 -5.13
C GLU A 150 -8.17 -0.62 -4.82
N VAL A 151 -8.30 -1.48 -5.83
CA VAL A 151 -8.12 -2.92 -5.68
C VAL A 151 -6.66 -3.28 -5.36
N ASN A 152 -5.70 -2.57 -5.94
CA ASN A 152 -4.29 -2.77 -5.64
C ASN A 152 -3.98 -2.42 -4.16
N ILE A 153 -4.33 -1.20 -3.72
CA ILE A 153 -3.94 -0.74 -2.38
C ILE A 153 -4.69 -1.44 -1.26
N ARG A 154 -5.93 -1.87 -1.49
CA ARG A 154 -6.75 -2.53 -0.46
C ARG A 154 -6.56 -4.03 -0.47
N ILE A 155 -6.79 -4.68 -1.60
CA ILE A 155 -6.91 -6.13 -1.65
C ILE A 155 -5.54 -6.77 -1.83
N ILE A 156 -4.79 -6.39 -2.86
CA ILE A 156 -3.43 -6.92 -3.06
C ILE A 156 -2.56 -6.54 -1.87
N GLY A 157 -2.66 -5.29 -1.42
CA GLY A 157 -2.00 -4.79 -0.20
C GLY A 157 -2.27 -5.67 1.02
N ALA A 158 -3.54 -5.88 1.39
CA ALA A 158 -3.90 -6.68 2.57
C ALA A 158 -3.56 -8.17 2.43
N LEU A 159 -3.71 -8.76 1.24
CA LEU A 159 -3.33 -10.16 1.00
C LEU A 159 -1.83 -10.37 1.17
N LEU A 160 -1.01 -9.46 0.61
CA LEU A 160 0.45 -9.51 0.72
C LEU A 160 0.94 -9.20 2.13
N SER A 161 0.41 -8.16 2.79
CA SER A 161 0.79 -7.81 4.16
C SER A 161 0.48 -8.97 5.11
N THR A 162 -0.70 -9.57 4.98
CA THR A 162 -1.11 -10.72 5.79
C THR A 162 -0.26 -11.95 5.50
N HIS A 163 0.03 -12.22 4.23
CA HIS A 163 0.93 -13.32 3.86
C HIS A 163 2.32 -13.16 4.50
N LEU A 164 2.89 -11.96 4.44
CA LEU A 164 4.19 -11.66 5.06
C LEU A 164 4.15 -11.82 6.58
N LEU A 165 3.08 -11.36 7.25
CA LEU A 165 2.90 -11.55 8.69
C LEU A 165 2.79 -13.02 9.09
N ILE A 166 2.12 -13.85 8.28
CA ILE A 166 2.02 -15.30 8.51
C ILE A 166 3.39 -15.99 8.36
N LYS A 167 4.22 -15.52 7.43
CA LYS A 167 5.53 -16.10 7.12
C LYS A 167 6.68 -15.51 7.95
N ASP A 168 6.41 -14.52 8.79
CA ASP A 168 7.42 -13.89 9.64
C ASP A 168 7.88 -14.84 10.76
N GLU A 169 9.12 -15.33 10.66
CA GLU A 169 9.73 -16.26 11.64
C GLU A 169 9.87 -15.65 13.04
N SER A 170 9.82 -14.32 13.18
CA SER A 170 9.88 -13.66 14.49
C SER A 170 8.56 -13.74 15.26
N GLU A 171 7.46 -14.13 14.58
CA GLU A 171 6.11 -14.26 15.13
C GLU A 171 5.69 -13.08 16.04
N PRO A 172 5.76 -11.82 15.55
CA PRO A 172 5.59 -10.64 16.39
C PRO A 172 4.20 -10.53 17.04
N PHE A 173 3.22 -11.23 16.47
CA PHE A 173 1.83 -11.29 16.96
C PHE A 173 1.39 -12.72 17.34
N GLY A 174 2.36 -13.60 17.63
CA GLY A 174 2.14 -15.02 17.91
C GLY A 174 2.07 -15.89 16.65
N LYS A 175 1.79 -17.19 16.82
CA LYS A 175 1.69 -18.17 15.72
C LYS A 175 0.47 -17.89 14.84
N LEU A 176 0.60 -16.95 13.92
CA LEU A 176 -0.48 -16.54 13.01
C LEU A 176 -0.81 -17.62 11.99
N ALA A 177 0.18 -18.38 11.52
CA ALA A 177 0.01 -19.42 10.51
C ALA A 177 -0.94 -20.55 10.97
N PRO A 178 -2.09 -20.75 10.30
CA PRO A 178 -2.84 -22.01 10.42
C PRO A 178 -1.98 -23.19 9.94
N ASP A 179 -2.15 -24.38 10.54
CA ASP A 179 -1.35 -25.56 10.17
C ASP A 179 -1.55 -26.04 8.71
N TRP A 180 -2.65 -25.64 8.07
CA TRP A 180 -2.97 -25.95 6.67
C TRP A 180 -2.54 -24.86 5.68
N TYR A 181 -1.98 -23.76 6.18
CA TYR A 181 -1.58 -22.64 5.34
C TYR A 181 -0.30 -22.96 4.59
N GLU A 182 -0.35 -22.78 3.27
CA GLU A 182 0.82 -22.92 2.41
C GLU A 182 1.19 -21.54 1.89
N ASP A 183 0.45 -21.03 0.89
CA ASP A 183 0.64 -19.71 0.29
C ASP A 183 -0.68 -19.18 -0.33
N GLN A 184 -1.84 -19.59 0.20
CA GLN A 184 -3.13 -19.32 -0.45
C GLN A 184 -3.42 -17.82 -0.63
N LEU A 185 -2.97 -16.95 0.30
CA LEU A 185 -3.15 -15.50 0.15
C LEU A 185 -2.23 -14.91 -0.92
N LEU A 186 -1.01 -15.44 -1.07
CA LEU A 186 -0.11 -15.06 -2.17
C LEU A 186 -0.68 -15.49 -3.52
N TYR A 187 -1.29 -16.69 -3.60
CA TYR A 187 -2.01 -17.13 -4.80
C TYR A 187 -3.17 -16.19 -5.16
N LEU A 188 -3.98 -15.79 -4.18
CA LEU A 188 -5.07 -14.82 -4.39
C LEU A 188 -4.54 -13.46 -4.85
N ALA A 189 -3.46 -12.95 -4.23
CA ALA A 189 -2.84 -11.70 -4.65
C ALA A 189 -2.32 -11.76 -6.09
N HIS A 190 -1.72 -12.89 -6.47
CA HIS A 190 -1.25 -13.15 -7.82
C HIS A 190 -2.40 -13.23 -8.84
N ASP A 191 -3.46 -13.98 -8.55
CA ASP A 191 -4.64 -14.08 -9.43
C ASP A 191 -5.26 -12.70 -9.69
N LEU A 192 -5.44 -11.91 -8.63
CA LEU A 192 -5.96 -10.56 -8.75
C LEU A 192 -5.04 -9.66 -9.57
N ALA A 193 -3.73 -9.65 -9.28
CA ALA A 193 -2.77 -8.85 -10.04
C ALA A 193 -2.77 -9.21 -11.53
N ALA A 194 -2.81 -10.50 -11.86
CA ALA A 194 -2.89 -10.98 -13.24
C ALA A 194 -4.13 -10.43 -13.96
N ARG A 195 -5.28 -10.36 -13.28
CA ARG A 195 -6.52 -9.77 -13.82
C ARG A 195 -6.43 -8.25 -14.02
N LEU A 196 -5.53 -7.56 -13.33
CA LEU A 196 -5.28 -6.13 -13.52
C LEU A 196 -4.32 -5.85 -14.70
N MET A 197 -3.51 -6.82 -15.13
CA MET A 197 -2.49 -6.63 -16.18
C MET A 197 -3.05 -6.08 -17.52
N PRO A 198 -4.25 -6.46 -17.99
CA PRO A 198 -4.85 -5.86 -19.18
C PRO A 198 -4.96 -4.33 -19.12
N ALA A 199 -5.04 -3.72 -17.93
CA ALA A 199 -5.06 -2.26 -17.79
C ALA A 199 -3.71 -1.61 -18.16
N PHE A 200 -2.61 -2.32 -17.94
CA PHE A 200 -1.26 -1.87 -18.30
C PHE A 200 -0.92 -2.22 -19.75
N GLU A 201 -1.24 -3.44 -20.18
CA GLU A 201 -0.93 -3.95 -21.52
C GLU A 201 -1.63 -3.17 -22.63
N ASN A 202 -2.88 -2.76 -22.39
CA ASN A 202 -3.68 -2.01 -23.36
C ASN A 202 -3.42 -0.49 -23.32
N SER A 203 -2.38 -0.04 -22.60
CA SER A 203 -1.99 1.35 -22.54
C SER A 203 -0.84 1.67 -23.51
N PRO A 204 -1.02 2.62 -24.45
CA PRO A 204 0.05 3.03 -25.36
C PRO A 204 1.14 3.87 -24.68
N THR A 205 0.85 4.46 -23.51
CA THR A 205 1.78 5.35 -22.80
C THR A 205 2.56 4.64 -21.70
N GLY A 206 2.09 3.46 -21.26
CA GLY A 206 2.61 2.77 -20.08
C GLY A 206 2.02 3.27 -18.75
N ILE A 207 1.09 4.23 -18.79
CA ILE A 207 0.23 4.59 -17.64
C ILE A 207 -0.96 3.61 -17.64
N PRO A 208 -1.29 2.91 -16.56
CA PRO A 208 -2.41 1.97 -16.58
C PRO A 208 -3.74 2.69 -16.83
N LEU A 209 -4.62 2.02 -17.57
CA LEU A 209 -6.02 2.41 -17.62
C LEU A 209 -6.63 2.34 -16.20
N PRO A 210 -7.53 3.28 -15.84
CA PRO A 210 -8.00 3.39 -14.46
C PRO A 210 -8.86 2.20 -14.02
N ARG A 211 -9.49 1.49 -14.97
CA ARG A 211 -10.49 0.45 -14.69
C ARG A 211 -10.31 -0.76 -15.58
N VAL A 212 -10.70 -1.91 -15.05
CA VAL A 212 -10.62 -3.21 -15.72
C VAL A 212 -11.77 -4.10 -15.25
N ASN A 213 -12.30 -4.93 -16.14
CA ASN A 213 -13.22 -6.00 -15.76
C ASN A 213 -12.42 -7.22 -15.28
N LEU A 214 -12.74 -7.76 -14.11
CA LEU A 214 -11.95 -8.84 -13.50
C LEU A 214 -11.98 -10.17 -14.28
N ARG A 215 -13.01 -10.40 -15.12
CA ARG A 215 -13.12 -11.59 -15.99
C ARG A 215 -12.73 -11.30 -17.44
N HIS A 216 -13.11 -10.13 -17.94
CA HIS A 216 -13.03 -9.81 -19.37
C HIS A 216 -11.89 -8.83 -19.73
N GLY A 217 -11.14 -8.33 -18.75
CA GLY A 217 -10.08 -7.36 -18.96
C GLY A 217 -10.61 -5.98 -19.36
N VAL A 218 -9.88 -5.27 -20.22
CA VAL A 218 -10.27 -3.95 -20.69
C VAL A 218 -11.11 -4.07 -21.97
N PRO A 219 -12.33 -3.50 -22.03
CA PRO A 219 -13.11 -3.49 -23.26
C PRO A 219 -12.49 -2.56 -24.32
N ALA A 220 -12.73 -2.86 -25.60
CA ALA A 220 -12.20 -2.08 -26.73
C ALA A 220 -12.53 -0.57 -26.64
N LYS A 221 -13.67 -0.22 -26.02
CA LYS A 221 -14.01 1.14 -25.64
C LYS A 221 -14.05 1.23 -24.11
N PRO A 222 -13.02 1.74 -23.44
CA PRO A 222 -13.03 1.89 -21.99
C PRO A 222 -14.07 2.91 -21.54
N LEU A 223 -14.62 2.72 -20.34
CA LEU A 223 -15.57 3.65 -19.70
C LEU A 223 -14.96 5.05 -19.53
N SER A 224 -13.67 5.10 -19.18
CA SER A 224 -12.89 6.32 -19.08
C SER A 224 -11.41 6.02 -19.33
N THR A 225 -10.70 6.98 -19.90
CA THR A 225 -9.24 6.98 -20.10
C THR A 225 -8.55 7.98 -19.18
N GLU A 226 -9.31 8.67 -18.33
CA GLU A 226 -8.81 9.65 -17.36
C GLU A 226 -8.34 8.95 -16.08
N THR A 227 -7.11 9.25 -15.67
CA THR A 227 -6.55 8.84 -14.37
C THR A 227 -5.82 10.00 -13.72
N CYS A 228 -5.33 9.80 -12.50
CA CYS A 228 -4.57 10.78 -11.73
C CYS A 228 -3.20 10.19 -11.30
N PRO A 229 -2.22 11.03 -10.89
CA PRO A 229 -0.93 10.54 -10.41
C PRO A 229 -1.03 9.49 -9.31
N ALA A 230 -1.91 9.68 -8.31
CA ALA A 230 -2.14 8.69 -7.26
C ALA A 230 -2.65 7.37 -7.86
N GLY A 231 -3.69 7.43 -8.69
CA GLY A 231 -4.31 6.24 -9.27
C GLY A 231 -3.38 5.43 -10.18
N ALA A 232 -2.49 6.10 -10.91
CA ALA A 232 -1.57 5.44 -11.83
C ALA A 232 -0.19 5.09 -11.20
N GLY A 233 0.20 5.76 -10.13
CA GLY A 233 1.55 5.66 -9.57
C GLY A 233 1.65 4.99 -8.20
N SER A 234 0.53 4.81 -7.51
CA SER A 234 0.46 4.13 -6.22
C SER A 234 0.19 2.63 -6.37
N LEU A 235 0.98 2.00 -7.23
CA LEU A 235 0.89 0.56 -7.54
C LEU A 235 2.21 -0.18 -7.27
N LEU A 236 3.30 0.58 -7.05
CA LEU A 236 4.66 0.04 -7.04
C LEU A 236 5.00 -0.80 -5.81
N LEU A 237 4.45 -0.49 -4.63
CA LEU A 237 4.77 -1.24 -3.43
C LEU A 237 4.22 -2.67 -3.52
N GLU A 238 2.95 -2.81 -3.84
CA GLU A 238 2.24 -4.09 -3.88
C GLU A 238 2.75 -4.94 -5.05
N LEU A 239 2.82 -4.38 -6.25
CA LEU A 239 3.31 -5.09 -7.43
C LEU A 239 4.82 -5.40 -7.34
N GLY A 240 5.60 -4.56 -6.65
CA GLY A 240 7.01 -4.81 -6.35
C GLY A 240 7.21 -5.96 -5.36
N ILE A 241 6.46 -5.98 -4.25
CA ILE A 241 6.47 -7.10 -3.29
C ILE A 241 6.05 -8.38 -3.99
N LEU A 242 4.95 -8.36 -4.75
CA LEU A 242 4.45 -9.52 -5.47
C LEU A 242 5.52 -10.09 -6.42
N SER A 243 6.16 -9.23 -7.21
CA SER A 243 7.22 -9.64 -8.14
C SER A 243 8.37 -10.35 -7.44
N ARG A 244 8.78 -9.82 -6.28
CA ARG A 244 9.88 -10.39 -5.49
C ARG A 244 9.51 -11.72 -4.85
N LEU A 245 8.28 -11.85 -4.35
CA LEU A 245 7.77 -13.12 -3.78
C LEU A 245 7.61 -14.21 -4.85
N LEU A 246 7.16 -13.84 -6.05
CA LEU A 246 6.99 -14.77 -7.17
C LEU A 246 8.29 -15.04 -7.96
N ASN A 247 9.32 -14.21 -7.76
CA ASN A 247 10.49 -14.15 -8.63
C ASN A 247 10.12 -13.92 -10.11
N ASP A 248 9.16 -13.02 -10.35
CA ASP A 248 8.67 -12.62 -11.67
C ASP A 248 8.69 -11.08 -11.78
N PRO A 249 9.54 -10.47 -12.62
CA PRO A 249 9.69 -9.02 -12.67
C PRO A 249 8.56 -8.28 -13.39
N VAL A 250 7.57 -8.98 -13.96
CA VAL A 250 6.54 -8.38 -14.82
C VAL A 250 5.74 -7.30 -14.07
N TYR A 251 5.26 -7.59 -12.86
CA TYR A 251 4.38 -6.69 -12.11
C TYR A 251 5.11 -5.41 -11.67
N GLU A 252 6.32 -5.54 -11.11
CA GLU A 252 7.17 -4.43 -10.71
C GLU A 252 7.56 -3.59 -11.93
N GLY A 253 7.89 -4.25 -13.04
CA GLY A 253 8.26 -3.59 -14.29
C GLY A 253 7.15 -2.68 -14.83
N TYR A 254 5.89 -3.11 -14.77
CA TYR A 254 4.74 -2.28 -15.14
C TYR A 254 4.57 -1.07 -14.23
N ALA A 255 4.61 -1.27 -12.91
CA ALA A 255 4.46 -0.17 -11.95
C ALA A 255 5.59 0.87 -12.05
N ARG A 256 6.85 0.43 -12.19
CA ARG A 256 8.01 1.32 -12.38
C ARG A 256 7.89 2.12 -13.66
N ARG A 257 7.43 1.50 -14.75
CA ARG A 257 7.19 2.20 -16.02
C ARG A 257 6.16 3.31 -15.85
N ALA A 258 5.03 3.03 -15.19
CA ALA A 258 4.00 4.04 -14.93
C ALA A 258 4.56 5.23 -14.14
N ASN A 259 5.29 4.96 -13.05
CA ASN A 259 5.94 6.01 -12.26
C ASN A 259 6.93 6.86 -13.05
N LYS A 260 7.72 6.23 -13.93
CA LYS A 260 8.68 6.91 -14.79
C LYS A 260 8.01 7.76 -15.87
N VAL A 261 6.87 7.32 -16.41
CA VAL A 261 6.10 8.11 -17.38
C VAL A 261 5.47 9.32 -16.69
N LEU A 262 4.86 9.14 -15.52
CA LEU A 262 4.32 10.24 -14.71
C LEU A 262 5.43 11.24 -14.35
N TRP A 263 6.59 10.75 -13.91
CA TRP A 263 7.78 11.56 -13.69
C TRP A 263 8.08 12.40 -14.94
N ASN A 264 8.35 11.77 -16.08
CA ASN A 264 8.74 12.49 -17.30
C ASN A 264 7.67 13.45 -17.84
N SER A 265 6.41 13.30 -17.43
CA SER A 265 5.30 14.18 -17.84
C SER A 265 5.22 15.50 -17.06
N ARG A 266 6.06 15.73 -16.04
CA ARG A 266 6.08 16.96 -15.24
C ARG A 266 6.21 18.24 -16.08
N ALA A 267 5.62 19.31 -15.59
CA ALA A 267 5.72 20.63 -16.21
C ALA A 267 7.17 21.12 -16.22
N LYS A 268 7.70 21.49 -17.40
CA LYS A 268 9.12 21.88 -17.56
C LYS A 268 9.55 23.09 -16.73
N ASN A 269 8.62 23.98 -16.42
CA ASN A 269 8.87 25.25 -15.72
C ASN A 269 8.79 25.12 -14.20
N THR A 270 7.92 24.26 -13.67
CA THR A 270 7.69 24.12 -12.22
C THR A 270 8.17 22.78 -11.65
N GLY A 271 8.38 21.77 -12.50
CA GLY A 271 8.66 20.40 -12.06
C GLY A 271 7.47 19.71 -11.41
N LEU A 272 6.24 20.23 -11.56
CA LEU A 272 5.03 19.71 -10.91
C LEU A 272 4.18 18.85 -11.85
N LEU A 273 3.36 17.97 -11.27
CA LEU A 273 2.36 17.15 -11.99
C LEU A 273 1.00 17.86 -12.05
N GLY A 274 0.22 17.56 -13.09
CA GLY A 274 -1.21 17.86 -13.10
C GLY A 274 -2.01 16.84 -12.29
N ASN A 275 -3.27 17.15 -11.99
CA ASN A 275 -4.15 16.29 -11.20
C ASN A 275 -4.89 15.24 -12.03
N SER A 276 -4.93 15.38 -13.35
CA SER A 276 -5.63 14.44 -14.23
C SER A 276 -4.97 14.32 -15.60
N ILE A 277 -4.72 13.09 -16.04
CA ILE A 277 -4.02 12.71 -17.27
C ILE A 277 -4.85 11.72 -18.09
N ASP A 278 -4.89 11.96 -19.40
CA ASP A 278 -5.47 10.99 -20.34
C ASP A 278 -4.43 9.91 -20.68
N VAL A 279 -4.79 8.66 -20.39
CA VAL A 279 -3.91 7.48 -20.54
C VAL A 279 -3.53 7.22 -21.99
N LEU A 280 -4.40 7.53 -22.96
CA LEU A 280 -4.15 7.25 -24.37
C LEU A 280 -3.18 8.25 -25.00
N SER A 281 -3.35 9.54 -24.70
CA SER A 281 -2.51 10.61 -25.27
C SER A 281 -1.31 10.98 -24.39
N GLY A 282 -1.32 10.61 -23.11
CA GLY A 282 -0.30 10.99 -22.13
C GLY A 282 -0.31 12.48 -21.79
N LYS A 283 -1.42 13.18 -22.08
CA LYS A 283 -1.54 14.63 -21.88
C LYS A 283 -2.34 14.93 -20.62
N TRP A 284 -1.85 15.91 -19.86
CA TRP A 284 -2.60 16.49 -18.75
C TRP A 284 -3.87 17.18 -19.24
N ILE A 285 -5.02 16.66 -18.81
CA ILE A 285 -6.34 17.28 -19.00
C ILE A 285 -6.70 18.14 -17.79
N GLY A 286 -6.32 17.71 -16.58
CA GLY A 286 -6.29 18.52 -15.37
C GLY A 286 -4.87 19.00 -15.08
N ARG A 287 -4.70 20.32 -14.92
CA ARG A 287 -3.40 20.97 -14.69
C ARG A 287 -3.26 21.60 -13.31
N LEU A 288 -4.21 21.36 -12.43
CA LEU A 288 -4.08 21.76 -11.03
C LEU A 288 -3.05 20.84 -10.38
N SER A 289 -2.24 21.39 -9.48
CA SER A 289 -1.24 20.64 -8.74
C SER A 289 -1.44 20.87 -7.26
N GLY A 290 -1.16 19.87 -6.44
CA GLY A 290 -1.34 19.93 -5.00
C GLY A 290 -0.83 18.67 -4.32
N LEU A 291 -1.03 18.60 -3.00
CA LEU A 291 -0.61 17.48 -2.14
C LEU A 291 -1.79 16.63 -1.64
N GLY A 292 -3.00 16.94 -2.10
CA GLY A 292 -4.21 16.23 -1.70
C GLY A 292 -4.63 15.17 -2.70
N ALA A 293 -5.92 14.84 -2.63
CA ALA A 293 -6.56 13.78 -3.40
C ALA A 293 -6.16 13.79 -4.88
N GLY A 294 -5.69 12.63 -5.36
CA GLY A 294 -5.29 12.41 -6.74
C GLY A 294 -3.80 12.62 -7.01
N LEU A 295 -3.03 13.19 -6.07
CA LEU A 295 -1.56 13.32 -6.18
C LEU A 295 -0.79 12.80 -4.97
N ASP A 296 -1.34 12.97 -3.77
CA ASP A 296 -0.81 12.53 -2.48
C ASP A 296 0.05 11.25 -2.53
N SER A 297 -0.57 10.09 -2.78
CA SER A 297 0.07 8.79 -2.61
C SER A 297 1.12 8.50 -3.69
N TYR A 298 1.14 9.23 -4.81
CA TYR A 298 2.24 9.14 -5.77
C TYR A 298 3.55 9.57 -5.13
N TYR A 299 3.53 10.68 -4.39
CA TYR A 299 4.72 11.19 -3.69
C TYR A 299 5.16 10.23 -2.57
N GLU A 300 4.20 9.68 -1.85
CA GLU A 300 4.48 8.67 -0.82
C GLU A 300 5.17 7.45 -1.40
N TYR A 301 4.68 6.94 -2.54
CA TYR A 301 5.21 5.71 -3.14
C TYR A 301 6.64 5.88 -3.62
N LEU A 302 7.05 7.04 -4.11
CA LEU A 302 8.45 7.29 -4.49
C LEU A 302 9.40 7.16 -3.29
N LEU A 303 9.01 7.66 -2.12
CA LEU A 303 9.84 7.52 -0.92
C LEU A 303 9.75 6.10 -0.33
N LYS A 304 8.53 5.57 -0.21
CA LYS A 304 8.29 4.24 0.36
C LYS A 304 8.94 3.15 -0.48
N SER A 305 8.94 3.25 -1.81
CA SER A 305 9.58 2.26 -2.67
C SER A 305 11.09 2.28 -2.54
N TYR A 306 11.71 3.45 -2.38
CA TYR A 306 13.14 3.53 -2.04
C TYR A 306 13.43 2.84 -0.69
N ILE A 307 12.65 3.13 0.34
CA ILE A 307 12.82 2.50 1.67
C ILE A 307 12.68 0.98 1.57
N MET A 308 11.69 0.50 0.81
CA MET A 308 11.37 -0.92 0.70
C MET A 308 12.31 -1.69 -0.21
N PHE A 309 12.76 -1.08 -1.32
CA PHE A 309 13.45 -1.78 -2.41
C PHE A 309 14.89 -1.34 -2.61
N GLY A 310 15.31 -0.20 -2.08
CA GLY A 310 16.67 0.33 -2.18
C GLY A 310 17.00 1.03 -3.50
N GLU A 311 16.04 1.21 -4.40
CA GLU A 311 16.27 1.76 -5.73
C GLU A 311 16.51 3.28 -5.70
N THR A 312 17.73 3.69 -6.02
CA THR A 312 18.13 5.11 -5.94
C THR A 312 17.37 6.03 -6.89
N GLU A 313 16.84 5.50 -8.01
CA GLU A 313 16.00 6.27 -8.94
C GLU A 313 14.73 6.78 -8.23
N ASP A 314 14.12 5.97 -7.36
CA ASP A 314 12.90 6.33 -6.62
C ASP A 314 13.15 7.49 -5.65
N TYR A 315 14.27 7.44 -4.90
CA TYR A 315 14.68 8.53 -4.01
C TYR A 315 15.04 9.81 -4.76
N PHE A 316 15.72 9.68 -5.90
CA PHE A 316 16.02 10.81 -6.76
C PHE A 316 14.74 11.50 -7.22
N MET A 317 13.76 10.72 -7.69
CA MET A 317 12.46 11.22 -8.10
C MET A 317 11.77 11.95 -6.94
N PHE A 318 11.66 11.30 -5.78
CA PHE A 318 11.08 11.93 -4.58
C PHE A 318 11.76 13.26 -4.21
N SER A 319 13.10 13.27 -4.14
CA SER A 319 13.86 14.44 -3.71
C SER A 319 13.69 15.64 -4.63
N ASP A 320 13.67 15.43 -5.94
CA ASP A 320 13.52 16.51 -6.93
C ASP A 320 12.08 17.06 -6.98
N ILE A 321 11.06 16.19 -6.87
CA ILE A 321 9.68 16.66 -6.69
C ILE A 321 9.51 17.41 -5.38
N TYR A 322 10.06 16.91 -4.27
CA TYR A 322 9.95 17.55 -2.95
C TYR A 322 10.50 18.99 -2.96
N LYS A 323 11.64 19.21 -3.63
CA LYS A 323 12.20 20.55 -3.84
C LYS A 323 11.26 21.45 -4.65
N SER A 324 10.64 20.89 -5.70
CA SER A 324 9.69 21.60 -6.56
C SER A 324 8.43 22.01 -5.79
N ILE A 325 7.85 21.09 -5.01
CA ILE A 325 6.72 21.34 -4.11
C ILE A 325 7.06 22.46 -3.12
N TYR A 326 8.18 22.34 -2.42
CA TYR A 326 8.60 23.33 -1.42
C TYR A 326 8.74 24.73 -2.02
N LYS A 327 9.26 24.82 -3.25
CA LYS A 327 9.44 26.09 -3.96
C LYS A 327 8.14 26.71 -4.44
N HIS A 328 7.20 25.89 -4.93
CA HIS A 328 6.06 26.37 -5.72
C HIS A 328 4.71 26.28 -5.00
N MET A 329 4.56 25.44 -3.98
CA MET A 329 3.29 25.21 -3.27
C MET A 329 3.23 25.81 -1.87
N ARG A 330 4.35 26.32 -1.34
CA ARG A 330 4.44 26.82 0.04
C ARG A 330 4.01 28.29 0.21
N GLN A 331 3.71 28.99 -0.88
CA GLN A 331 3.15 30.34 -0.86
C GLN A 331 1.64 30.26 -1.05
N GLY A 332 0.94 30.04 0.06
CA GLY A 332 -0.51 30.17 0.18
C GLY A 332 -0.84 31.31 1.12
#